data_AF-A0A820F5G3-F1
#
_entry.id   AF-A0A820F5G3-F1
#
_cell.length_a   1.000
_cell.length_b   1.000
_cell.length_c   1.000
_cell.angle_alpha   90.00
_cell.angle_beta   90.00
_cell.angle_gamma   90.00
#
_symmetry.space_group_name_H-M   'P 1'
#
loop_
_entity.id
_entity.type
_entity.pdbx_description
1 polymer ?
#
loop_
_entity_poly.entity_id
_entity_poly.type
_entity_poly.pdbx_seq_one_letter_code
_entity_poly.pdbx_strand_id
1 'polypeptide(L)'
;MSTCMRNIMRFSEHVLVIVQPIIAEILQKTFYQSLNDFATIYWAAMRSKGTMNGKWEKRKQDPYDGWYDCRYESSVISIDCIRGTFLVDNMAIGYLPQNITTNELFTRVFGNHIFEVQLAELPKTYITKHSYHGNGKVQYEFCFNDQNKCLKVTE
;
A
#
# COMPACT_ATOMS: atom_id res chain seq x y z
N MET A 1 -11.20 14.79 27.92
CA MET A 1 -10.00 13.96 27.62
C MET A 1 -9.24 13.70 28.91
N SER A 2 -9.06 12.43 29.31
CA SER A 2 -8.43 12.09 30.59
C SER A 2 -6.95 12.50 30.63
N THR A 3 -6.41 12.75 31.83
CA THR A 3 -4.98 13.06 32.03
C THR A 3 -4.08 11.97 31.46
N CYS A 4 -4.49 10.70 31.59
CA CYS A 4 -3.81 9.55 30.99
C CYS A 4 -3.71 9.67 29.46
N MET A 5 -4.84 9.91 28.78
CA MET A 5 -4.86 10.04 27.31
C MET A 5 -3.97 11.18 26.82
N ARG A 6 -3.94 12.30 27.54
CA ARG A 6 -3.08 13.45 27.22
C ARG A 6 -1.60 13.10 27.35
N ASN A 7 -1.22 12.36 28.39
CA ASN A 7 0.17 11.95 28.59
C ASN A 7 0.61 10.91 27.56
N ILE A 8 -0.27 9.98 27.17
CA ILE A 8 -0.01 9.02 26.09
C ILE A 8 0.22 9.74 24.77
N MET A 9 -0.63 10.71 24.41
CA MET A 9 -0.45 11.45 23.16
C MET A 9 0.84 12.26 23.13
N ARG A 10 1.20 12.94 24.23
CA ARG A 10 2.47 13.67 24.34
C ARG A 10 3.68 12.74 24.23
N PHE A 11 3.61 11.57 24.85
CA PHE A 11 4.67 10.56 24.74
C PHE A 11 4.82 10.09 23.30
N SER A 12 3.72 9.74 22.63
CA SER A 12 3.72 9.35 21.23
C SER A 12 4.30 10.45 20.35
N GLU A 13 3.83 11.70 20.46
CA GLU A 13 4.39 12.84 19.71
C GLU A 13 5.90 12.98 19.92
N HIS A 14 6.37 12.91 21.17
CA HIS A 14 7.78 13.05 21.48
C HIS A 14 8.65 11.95 20.85
N VAL A 15 8.17 10.70 20.87
CA VAL A 15 8.84 9.58 20.21
C VAL A 15 8.91 9.80 18.71
N LEU A 16 7.82 10.24 18.07
CA LEU A 16 7.79 10.48 16.62
C LEU A 16 8.76 11.60 16.21
N VAL A 17 8.84 12.67 17.01
CA VAL A 17 9.79 13.79 16.80
C VAL A 17 11.25 13.33 16.89
N ILE A 18 11.57 12.39 17.78
CA ILE A 18 12.93 11.85 17.93
C ILE A 18 13.29 10.89 16.80
N VAL A 19 12.34 10.04 16.38
CA VAL A 19 12.59 8.98 15.39
C VAL A 19 12.72 9.55 13.97
N GLN A 20 11.96 10.59 13.63
CA GLN A 20 11.90 11.12 12.28
C GLN A 20 13.26 11.61 11.72
N PRO A 21 14.07 12.39 12.48
CA PRO A 21 15.39 12.80 12.02
C PRO A 21 16.35 11.63 11.77
N ILE A 22 16.28 10.59 12.61
CA ILE A 22 17.11 9.38 12.49
C ILE A 22 16.77 8.64 11.20
N ILE A 23 15.47 8.44 10.93
CA ILE A 23 14.99 7.83 9.69
C ILE A 23 15.45 8.66 8.49
N ALA A 24 15.27 9.99 8.52
CA ALA A 24 15.65 10.85 7.43
C ALA A 24 17.16 10.78 7.13
N GLU A 25 17.99 10.77 8.17
CA GLU A 25 19.44 10.63 8.04
C GLU A 25 19.85 9.29 7.41
N ILE A 26 19.25 8.17 7.86
CA ILE A 26 19.52 6.83 7.31
C ILE A 26 19.09 6.76 5.84
N LEU A 27 17.91 7.27 5.51
CA LEU A 27 17.40 7.28 4.15
C LEU A 27 18.28 8.11 3.21
N GLN A 28 18.74 9.29 3.64
CA GLN A 28 19.66 10.11 2.86
C GLN A 28 21.02 9.43 2.66
N LYS A 29 21.60 8.84 3.71
CA LYS A 29 22.88 8.11 3.63
C LYS A 29 22.84 6.91 2.69
N THR A 30 21.69 6.26 2.60
CA THR A 30 21.45 5.10 1.72
C THR A 30 20.93 5.51 0.35
N PHE A 31 20.92 6.80 0.01
CA PHE A 31 20.33 7.32 -1.23
C PHE A 31 18.91 6.80 -1.50
N TYR A 32 18.13 6.61 -0.43
CA TYR A 32 16.77 6.08 -0.43
C TYR A 32 16.63 4.65 -1.00
N GLN A 33 17.72 3.89 -1.09
CA GLN A 33 17.71 2.54 -1.62
C GLN A 33 16.75 1.63 -0.84
N SER A 34 16.68 1.77 0.48
CA SER A 34 15.75 1.01 1.32
C SER A 34 14.28 1.22 0.93
N LEU A 35 13.90 2.40 0.43
CA LEU A 35 12.54 2.66 -0.07
C LEU A 35 12.30 2.03 -1.44
N ASN A 36 13.31 2.02 -2.31
CA ASN A 36 13.26 1.31 -3.59
C ASN A 36 13.09 -0.21 -3.36
N ASP A 37 13.86 -0.77 -2.43
CA ASP A 37 13.80 -2.18 -2.08
C ASP A 37 12.43 -2.52 -1.48
N PHE A 38 11.94 -1.68 -0.56
CA PHE A 38 10.60 -1.82 0.01
C PHE A 38 9.52 -1.78 -1.08
N ALA A 39 9.52 -0.78 -1.96
CA ALA A 39 8.54 -0.68 -3.04
C ALA A 39 8.62 -1.90 -3.97
N THR A 40 9.82 -2.38 -4.31
CA THR A 40 10.03 -3.58 -5.15
C THR A 40 9.49 -4.84 -4.49
N ILE A 41 9.66 -4.99 -3.17
CA ILE A 41 9.13 -6.12 -2.42
C ILE A 41 7.60 -6.06 -2.37
N TYR A 42 7.02 -4.91 -2.08
CA TYR A 42 5.61 -4.79 -1.72
C TYR A 42 4.67 -4.45 -2.88
N TRP A 43 5.16 -3.88 -3.98
CA TRP A 43 4.38 -3.58 -5.19
C TRP A 43 4.71 -4.55 -6.33
N ALA A 44 3.81 -5.49 -6.65
CA ALA A 44 4.10 -6.53 -7.63
C ALA A 44 4.31 -6.01 -9.05
N ALA A 45 3.69 -4.89 -9.42
CA ALA A 45 3.92 -4.26 -10.72
C ALA A 45 5.39 -3.82 -10.92
N MET A 46 6.13 -3.58 -9.84
CA MET A 46 7.57 -3.30 -9.89
C MET A 46 8.43 -4.56 -10.04
N ARG A 47 8.05 -5.69 -9.43
CA ARG A 47 8.84 -6.93 -9.51
C ARG A 47 9.08 -7.41 -10.94
N SER A 48 8.15 -7.16 -11.85
CA SER A 48 8.26 -7.56 -13.26
C SER A 48 9.08 -6.59 -14.11
N LYS A 49 9.30 -5.35 -13.66
CA LYS A 49 9.95 -4.26 -14.43
C LYS A 49 11.41 -3.97 -14.04
N GLY A 50 11.95 -4.66 -13.02
CA GLY A 50 13.34 -4.53 -12.59
C GLY A 50 13.54 -3.53 -11.43
N THR A 51 14.77 -3.03 -11.28
CA THR A 51 15.15 -2.13 -10.17
C THR A 51 14.55 -0.74 -10.29
N MET A 52 13.90 -0.27 -9.23
CA MET A 52 13.41 1.10 -9.09
C MET A 52 14.57 2.08 -8.86
N ASN A 53 14.67 3.10 -9.71
CA ASN A 53 15.51 4.28 -9.45
C ASN A 53 14.61 5.48 -9.09
N GLY A 54 13.91 5.32 -7.97
CA GLY A 54 12.97 6.32 -7.50
C GLY A 54 13.68 7.55 -6.97
N LYS A 55 13.30 8.73 -7.47
CA LYS A 55 13.66 10.01 -6.83
C LYS A 55 12.66 10.24 -5.70
N TRP A 56 13.02 9.81 -4.49
CA TRP A 56 12.21 10.00 -3.30
C TRP A 56 12.36 11.41 -2.76
N GLU A 57 11.24 12.02 -2.44
CA GLU A 57 11.17 13.35 -1.83
C GLU A 57 10.37 13.29 -0.54
N LYS A 58 10.89 13.92 0.50
CA LYS A 58 10.16 14.11 1.75
C LYS A 58 8.98 15.06 1.51
N ARG A 59 7.78 14.65 1.92
CA ARG A 59 6.61 15.54 1.89
C ARG A 59 6.82 16.73 2.83
N LYS A 60 6.51 17.93 2.33
CA LYS A 60 6.78 19.21 3.02
C LYS A 60 5.61 19.75 3.84
N GLN A 61 4.48 19.05 3.88
CA GLN A 61 3.27 19.54 4.54
C GLN A 61 3.41 19.59 6.06
N ASP A 62 4.04 18.58 6.67
CA ASP A 62 4.33 18.55 8.09
C ASP A 62 5.75 18.01 8.32
N PRO A 63 6.64 18.77 9.00
CA PRO A 63 7.99 18.31 9.30
C PRO A 63 8.04 17.04 10.14
N TYR A 64 6.97 16.71 10.87
CA TYR A 64 6.85 15.51 11.69
C TYR A 64 6.15 14.35 10.99
N ASP A 65 5.65 14.53 9.76
CA ASP A 65 5.08 13.43 9.01
C ASP A 65 6.18 12.48 8.49
N GLY A 66 5.86 11.19 8.41
CA GLY A 66 6.79 10.17 7.94
C GLY A 66 6.76 9.97 6.42
N TRP A 67 6.08 10.85 5.67
CA TRP A 67 5.78 10.63 4.26
C TRP A 67 6.95 10.95 3.35
N TYR A 68 7.25 10.00 2.48
CA TYR A 68 8.14 10.11 1.34
C TYR A 68 7.37 9.73 0.08
N ASP A 69 7.47 10.59 -0.94
CA ASP A 69 6.79 10.43 -2.20
C ASP A 69 7.80 10.19 -3.32
N CYS A 70 7.44 9.36 -4.28
CA CYS A 70 8.21 9.14 -5.49
C CYS A 70 7.27 8.99 -6.68
N ARG A 71 7.65 9.53 -7.84
CA ARG A 71 6.97 9.21 -9.10
C ARG A 71 7.73 8.10 -9.82
N TYR A 72 7.03 7.02 -10.13
CA TYR A 72 7.53 5.94 -10.97
C TYR A 72 6.59 5.78 -12.16
N GLU A 73 7.12 6.04 -13.36
CA GLU A 73 6.30 6.15 -14.57
C GLU A 73 5.11 7.11 -14.38
N SER A 74 3.88 6.62 -14.48
CA SER A 74 2.64 7.36 -14.27
C SER A 74 2.13 7.35 -12.82
N SER A 75 2.62 6.45 -11.98
CA SER A 75 2.10 6.26 -10.61
C SER A 75 2.89 7.05 -9.58
N VAL A 76 2.16 7.56 -8.59
CA VAL A 76 2.71 8.19 -7.39
C VAL A 76 2.79 7.14 -6.29
N ILE A 77 3.97 6.95 -5.72
CA ILE A 77 4.21 6.03 -4.63
C ILE A 77 4.46 6.85 -3.38
N SER A 78 3.78 6.52 -2.28
CA SER A 78 3.97 7.18 -0.99
C SER A 78 4.25 6.16 0.10
N ILE A 79 5.30 6.37 0.88
CA ILE A 79 5.63 5.55 2.06
C ILE A 79 5.65 6.44 3.30
N ASP A 80 4.87 6.08 4.31
CA ASP A 80 5.00 6.63 5.67
C ASP A 80 5.96 5.74 6.47
N CYS A 81 7.20 6.20 6.63
CA CYS A 81 8.25 5.44 7.33
C CYS A 81 8.03 5.36 8.85
N ILE A 82 7.15 6.19 9.40
CA ILE A 82 6.86 6.23 10.83
C ILE A 82 5.68 5.30 11.14
N ARG A 83 4.63 5.36 10.31
CA ARG A 83 3.41 4.55 10.49
C ARG A 83 3.45 3.22 9.74
N GLY A 84 4.42 3.01 8.86
CA GLY A 84 4.52 1.83 8.00
C GLY A 84 3.46 1.77 6.89
N THR A 85 2.90 2.92 6.50
CA THR A 85 1.85 2.97 5.47
C THR A 85 2.48 2.99 4.08
N PHE A 86 1.94 2.20 3.14
CA PHE A 86 2.40 2.18 1.75
C PHE A 86 1.24 2.43 0.79
N LEU A 87 1.33 3.50 0.01
CA LEU A 87 0.32 3.90 -0.95
C LEU A 87 0.88 3.91 -2.38
N VAL A 88 0.03 3.53 -3.33
CA VAL A 88 0.20 3.77 -4.75
C VAL A 88 -1.01 4.57 -5.21
N ASP A 89 -0.78 5.70 -5.84
CA ASP A 89 -1.79 6.68 -6.27
C ASP A 89 -2.75 7.08 -5.14
N ASN A 90 -2.16 7.41 -3.97
CA ASN A 90 -2.85 7.73 -2.70
C ASN A 90 -3.70 6.59 -2.11
N MET A 91 -3.55 5.36 -2.59
CA MET A 91 -4.34 4.22 -2.15
C MET A 91 -3.45 3.15 -1.56
N ALA A 92 -3.84 2.59 -0.41
CA ALA A 92 -3.04 1.57 0.25
C ALA A 92 -3.01 0.28 -0.58
N ILE A 93 -1.83 -0.34 -0.69
CA ILE A 93 -1.76 -1.75 -1.08
C ILE A 93 -2.37 -2.55 0.07
N GLY A 94 -3.32 -3.45 -0.22
CA GLY A 94 -4.14 -4.04 0.82
C GLY A 94 -4.84 -5.34 0.43
N TYR A 95 -5.73 -5.80 1.31
CA TYR A 95 -6.61 -6.93 1.04
C TYR A 95 -7.87 -6.49 0.31
N LEU A 96 -8.55 -7.43 -0.34
CA LEU A 96 -9.87 -7.14 -0.89
C LEU A 96 -10.79 -6.60 0.22
N PRO A 97 -11.57 -5.55 -0.08
CA PRO A 97 -12.52 -5.01 0.88
C PRO A 97 -13.61 -6.05 1.23
N GLN A 98 -14.16 -5.95 2.44
CA GLN A 98 -15.07 -6.96 3.00
C GLN A 98 -16.31 -7.19 2.13
N ASN A 99 -16.82 -6.15 1.47
CA ASN A 99 -17.95 -6.24 0.52
C ASN A 99 -17.67 -7.19 -0.65
N ILE A 100 -16.40 -7.38 -1.04
CA ILE A 100 -15.98 -8.36 -2.04
C ILE A 100 -15.79 -9.73 -1.38
N THR A 101 -15.08 -9.81 -0.27
CA THR A 101 -14.74 -11.11 0.36
C THR A 101 -15.93 -11.82 0.98
N THR A 102 -17.03 -11.10 1.29
CA THR A 102 -18.29 -11.70 1.75
C THR A 102 -19.30 -11.90 0.61
N ASN A 103 -18.95 -11.55 -0.63
CA ASN A 103 -19.83 -11.74 -1.78
C ASN A 103 -19.95 -13.25 -2.09
N GLU A 104 -21.18 -13.71 -2.39
CA GLU A 104 -21.43 -15.12 -2.67
C GLU A 104 -20.60 -15.68 -3.83
N LEU A 105 -20.37 -14.88 -4.88
CA LEU A 105 -19.54 -15.28 -6.00
C LEU A 105 -18.08 -15.49 -5.57
N PHE A 106 -17.56 -14.56 -4.76
CA PHE A 106 -16.20 -14.67 -4.24
C PHE A 106 -16.04 -15.91 -3.36
N THR A 107 -16.91 -16.07 -2.35
CA THR A 107 -16.85 -17.21 -1.42
C THR A 107 -17.01 -18.53 -2.14
N ARG A 108 -17.83 -18.59 -3.20
CA ARG A 108 -18.03 -19.81 -3.99
C ARG A 108 -16.79 -20.21 -4.79
N VAL A 109 -16.09 -19.24 -5.39
CA VAL A 109 -14.95 -19.52 -6.27
C VAL A 109 -13.65 -19.66 -5.47
N PHE A 110 -13.45 -18.80 -4.47
CA PHE A 110 -12.19 -18.66 -3.74
C PHE A 110 -12.27 -19.09 -2.27
N GLY A 111 -13.46 -19.42 -1.76
CA GLY A 111 -13.66 -19.82 -0.36
C GLY A 111 -13.26 -18.71 0.60
N ASN A 112 -12.41 -19.05 1.57
CA ASN A 112 -11.85 -18.12 2.56
C ASN A 112 -10.44 -17.63 2.17
N HIS A 113 -10.06 -17.74 0.89
CA HIS A 113 -8.75 -17.30 0.45
C HIS A 113 -8.60 -15.78 0.55
N ILE A 114 -7.46 -15.33 1.07
CA ILE A 114 -7.16 -13.92 1.24
C ILE A 114 -6.20 -13.51 0.13
N PHE A 115 -6.69 -12.67 -0.79
CA PHE A 115 -5.86 -12.07 -1.83
C PHE A 115 -5.20 -10.79 -1.32
N GLU A 116 -3.88 -10.71 -1.49
CA GLU A 116 -3.20 -9.42 -1.59
C GLU A 116 -3.55 -8.80 -2.95
N VAL A 117 -4.08 -7.57 -2.92
CA VAL A 117 -4.51 -6.87 -4.13
C VAL A 117 -3.94 -5.46 -4.19
N GLN A 118 -3.94 -4.92 -5.39
CA GLN A 118 -3.66 -3.52 -5.69
C GLN A 118 -4.79 -2.98 -6.57
N LEU A 119 -4.94 -1.66 -6.70
CA LEU A 119 -5.94 -1.11 -7.61
C LEU A 119 -5.53 -1.31 -9.07
N ALA A 120 -6.52 -1.56 -9.91
CA ALA A 120 -6.41 -1.49 -11.35
C ALA A 120 -6.64 -0.04 -11.83
N GLU A 121 -6.46 0.22 -13.12
CA GLU A 121 -6.67 1.56 -13.73
C GLU A 121 -8.12 2.05 -13.57
N LEU A 122 -9.07 1.12 -13.45
CA LEU A 122 -10.49 1.45 -13.29
C LEU A 122 -10.85 1.70 -11.81
N PRO A 123 -11.70 2.71 -11.51
CA PRO A 123 -12.18 2.96 -10.17
C PRO A 123 -12.84 1.72 -9.55
N LYS A 124 -12.59 1.48 -8.25
CA LYS A 124 -13.15 0.35 -7.48
C LYS A 124 -12.85 -1.03 -8.05
N THR A 125 -11.73 -1.13 -8.74
CA THR A 125 -11.28 -2.38 -9.36
C THR A 125 -9.94 -2.78 -8.76
N TYR A 126 -9.81 -4.04 -8.37
CA TYR A 126 -8.66 -4.57 -7.64
C TYR A 126 -8.07 -5.75 -8.40
N ILE A 127 -6.76 -5.80 -8.58
CA ILE A 127 -6.07 -6.91 -9.22
C ILE A 127 -5.20 -7.66 -8.21
N THR A 128 -5.16 -8.99 -8.31
CA THR A 128 -4.31 -9.83 -7.45
C THR A 128 -2.84 -9.54 -7.66
N LYS A 129 -2.11 -9.38 -6.55
CA LYS A 129 -0.67 -9.20 -6.53
C LYS A 129 0.10 -10.45 -6.96
N HIS A 130 -0.42 -11.63 -6.61
CA HIS A 130 0.19 -12.92 -6.90
C HIS A 130 -0.68 -13.74 -7.84
N SER A 131 -0.05 -14.52 -8.71
CA SER A 131 -0.76 -15.47 -9.55
C SER A 131 -1.42 -16.53 -8.68
N TYR A 132 -2.62 -16.93 -9.03
CA TYR A 132 -3.39 -17.95 -8.34
C TYR A 132 -3.70 -19.12 -9.28
N HIS A 133 -3.75 -20.34 -8.72
CA HIS A 133 -3.79 -21.65 -9.40
C HIS A 133 -2.43 -22.21 -9.87
N GLY A 134 -2.11 -23.44 -9.45
CA GLY A 134 -0.76 -24.03 -9.53
C GLY A 134 -0.23 -24.34 -10.94
N ASN A 135 -1.10 -24.38 -11.95
CA ASN A 135 -0.73 -24.72 -13.33
C ASN A 135 -0.96 -23.57 -14.33
N GLY A 136 -1.64 -22.48 -13.93
CA GLY A 136 -1.88 -21.30 -14.75
C GLY A 136 -1.56 -20.07 -13.94
N LYS A 137 -0.64 -19.22 -14.41
CA LYS A 137 -0.35 -17.94 -13.75
C LYS A 137 -1.50 -16.96 -14.00
N VAL A 138 -2.66 -17.21 -13.40
CA VAL A 138 -3.86 -16.36 -13.57
C VAL A 138 -3.82 -15.23 -12.55
N GLN A 139 -4.05 -14.00 -13.01
CA GLN A 139 -4.26 -12.84 -12.15
C GLN A 139 -5.74 -12.49 -12.20
N TYR A 140 -6.36 -12.33 -11.04
CA TYR A 140 -7.77 -12.01 -10.98
C TYR A 140 -7.98 -10.51 -10.81
N GLU A 141 -8.91 -9.96 -11.57
CA GLU A 141 -9.41 -8.61 -11.41
C GLU A 141 -10.83 -8.63 -10.82
N PHE A 142 -11.02 -7.88 -9.74
CA PHE A 142 -12.24 -7.79 -8.96
C PHE A 142 -12.81 -6.38 -9.09
N CYS A 143 -13.95 -6.25 -9.75
CA CYS A 143 -14.67 -4.99 -9.84
C CYS A 143 -15.98 -5.10 -9.03
N PHE A 144 -16.14 -4.25 -8.03
CA PHE A 144 -17.35 -4.24 -7.20
C PHE A 144 -18.22 -3.02 -7.50
N ASN A 145 -19.43 -3.27 -7.97
CA ASN A 145 -20.43 -2.23 -8.18
C ASN A 145 -21.31 -2.10 -6.92
N ASP A 146 -21.08 -1.06 -6.13
CA ASP A 146 -21.85 -0.78 -4.90
C ASP A 146 -23.34 -0.54 -5.14
N GLN A 147 -23.73 -0.03 -6.32
CA GLN A 147 -25.13 0.28 -6.62
C GLN A 147 -25.97 -1.00 -6.76
N ASN A 148 -25.38 -2.03 -7.35
CA ASN A 148 -26.05 -3.30 -7.62
C ASN A 148 -25.51 -4.46 -6.76
N LYS A 149 -24.61 -4.17 -5.81
CA LYS A 149 -23.87 -5.17 -4.98
C LYS A 149 -23.31 -6.33 -5.79
N CYS A 150 -22.84 -6.03 -7.01
CA CYS A 150 -22.42 -7.03 -7.97
C CYS A 150 -20.90 -7.08 -8.02
N LEU A 151 -20.35 -8.28 -7.83
CA LEU A 151 -18.94 -8.56 -8.04
C LEU A 151 -18.76 -9.11 -9.45
N LYS A 152 -17.90 -8.47 -10.23
CA LYS A 152 -17.37 -9.03 -11.47
C LYS A 152 -15.94 -9.52 -11.20
N VAL A 153 -15.67 -10.76 -11.60
CA VAL A 153 -14.35 -11.37 -11.53
C VAL A 153 -13.91 -11.69 -12.95
N THR A 154 -12.73 -11.24 -13.34
CA THR A 154 -12.11 -11.53 -14.63
C THR A 154 -10.72 -12.12 -14.42
N GLU A 155 -10.36 -13.06 -15.29
CA GLU A 155 -9.04 -13.73 -15.37
C GLU A 155 -8.11 -13.05 -16.36
#